data_AF-A0A4Y4JXP0-F1
#
_entry.id   AF-A0A4Y4JXP0-F1
#
_cell.length_a   1.000
_cell.length_b   1.000
_cell.length_c   1.000
_cell.angle_alpha   90.00
_cell.angle_beta   90.00
_cell.angle_gamma   90.00
#
_symmetry.space_group_name_H-M   'P 1'
#
loop_
_entity.id
_entity.type
_entity.pdbx_description
1 polymer ?
#
loop_
_entity_poly.entity_id
_entity_poly.type
_entity_poly.pdbx_seq_one_letter_code
_entity_poly.pdbx_strand_id
1 'polypeptide(L)'
;MNPGPGRRPAIGSGAAPEWAFRLWRGRGRARKVRSGGTASYGTRTEVVTMEAKQWTVQIYITEDGDDTHARAVLSTRDTSTVTGRGVARRNPIDRPIPEIGDELAVSRALEDLAIRLHDVASDDIVELAGPAPA
;
A
#
# COMPACT_ATOMS: atom_id res chain seq x y z
N MET A 1 -10.21 -30.23 -35.76
CA MET A 1 -10.22 -30.66 -34.35
C MET A 1 -9.16 -29.89 -33.59
N ASN A 2 -9.52 -29.20 -32.51
CA ASN A 2 -8.61 -28.42 -31.67
C ASN A 2 -9.05 -28.63 -30.20
N PRO A 3 -8.16 -29.03 -29.27
CA PRO A 3 -8.52 -29.23 -27.87
C PRO A 3 -8.85 -27.90 -27.17
N GLY A 4 -9.89 -27.93 -26.34
CA GLY A 4 -10.40 -26.76 -25.61
C GLY A 4 -9.48 -26.26 -24.50
N PRO A 5 -9.55 -24.96 -24.15
CA PRO A 5 -8.70 -24.39 -23.11
C PRO A 5 -9.19 -24.78 -21.71
N GLY A 6 -8.27 -25.39 -20.95
CA GLY A 6 -8.42 -25.71 -19.53
C GLY A 6 -8.56 -24.46 -18.65
N ARG A 7 -9.36 -24.63 -17.60
CA ARG A 7 -9.71 -23.62 -16.58
C ARG A 7 -8.48 -23.06 -15.87
N ARG A 8 -8.43 -21.73 -15.75
CA ARG A 8 -7.60 -21.00 -14.77
C ARG A 8 -8.28 -21.01 -13.40
N PRO A 9 -7.55 -21.03 -12.28
CA PRO A 9 -8.14 -20.77 -10.96
C PRO A 9 -8.57 -19.30 -10.85
N ALA A 10 -9.75 -19.09 -10.28
CA ALA A 10 -10.32 -17.78 -10.00
C ALA A 10 -9.52 -17.11 -8.88
N ILE A 11 -8.72 -16.12 -9.24
CA ILE A 11 -8.21 -15.13 -8.30
C ILE A 11 -9.38 -14.16 -8.08
N GLY A 12 -9.97 -14.19 -6.88
CA GLY A 12 -11.07 -13.33 -6.50
C GLY A 12 -10.66 -11.87 -6.59
N SER A 13 -11.02 -11.22 -7.70
CA SER A 13 -10.97 -9.78 -7.87
C SER A 13 -12.06 -9.16 -6.99
N GLY A 14 -11.79 -9.01 -5.69
CA GLY A 14 -12.45 -7.99 -4.88
C GLY A 14 -11.91 -6.63 -5.30
N ALA A 15 -12.38 -6.11 -6.44
CA ALA A 15 -12.07 -4.73 -6.82
C ALA A 15 -12.62 -3.83 -5.72
N ALA A 16 -11.76 -3.00 -5.12
CA ALA A 16 -12.20 -2.02 -4.14
C ALA A 16 -13.41 -1.24 -4.70
N PRO A 17 -14.48 -1.06 -3.92
CA PRO A 17 -15.72 -0.47 -4.42
C PRO A 17 -15.47 0.94 -4.94
N GLU A 18 -16.23 1.34 -5.97
CA GLU A 18 -16.04 2.60 -6.70
C GLU A 18 -15.98 3.85 -5.80
N TRP A 19 -16.63 3.80 -4.63
CA TRP A 19 -16.59 4.89 -3.64
C TRP A 19 -15.21 5.04 -2.95
N ALA A 20 -14.44 3.95 -2.79
CA ALA A 20 -13.08 3.99 -2.27
C ALA A 20 -12.13 4.70 -3.27
N PHE A 21 -12.29 4.44 -4.57
CA PHE A 21 -11.57 5.18 -5.62
C PHE A 21 -12.02 6.65 -5.73
N ARG A 22 -13.25 6.98 -5.35
CA ARG A 22 -13.81 8.35 -5.40
C ARG A 22 -13.25 9.26 -4.30
N LEU A 23 -12.92 8.69 -3.13
CA LEU A 23 -12.19 9.38 -2.06
C LEU A 23 -10.74 9.69 -2.45
N TRP A 24 -10.10 8.84 -3.27
CA TRP A 24 -8.72 9.04 -3.73
C TRP A 24 -8.58 9.96 -4.96
N ARG A 25 -9.55 9.99 -5.89
CA ARG A 25 -9.50 10.84 -7.13
C ARG A 25 -10.16 12.23 -7.01
N GLY A 26 -10.56 12.65 -5.82
CA GLY A 26 -11.42 13.82 -5.60
C GLY A 26 -10.75 15.18 -5.44
N ARG A 27 -9.73 15.56 -6.23
CA ARG A 27 -9.35 16.98 -6.37
C ARG A 27 -9.09 17.33 -7.83
N GLY A 28 -10.06 18.00 -8.44
CA GLY A 28 -9.87 18.74 -9.69
C GLY A 28 -10.88 18.41 -10.79
N ARG A 29 -12.06 19.04 -10.73
CA ARG A 29 -12.73 19.53 -11.95
C ARG A 29 -13.78 20.58 -11.59
N ALA A 30 -13.49 21.82 -11.98
CA ALA A 30 -14.37 22.96 -11.85
C ALA A 30 -15.64 22.76 -12.69
N ARG A 31 -16.80 22.83 -12.03
CA ARG A 31 -18.10 22.85 -12.70
C ARG A 31 -18.45 24.31 -13.02
N LYS A 32 -18.47 24.66 -14.32
CA LYS A 32 -18.95 25.97 -14.77
C LYS A 32 -20.48 25.98 -14.66
N VAL A 33 -21.00 26.57 -13.59
CA VAL A 33 -22.41 26.95 -13.47
C VAL A 33 -22.54 28.44 -13.81
N ARG A 34 -23.35 28.71 -14.83
CA ARG A 34 -23.71 30.07 -15.25
C ARG A 34 -25.03 30.40 -14.57
N SER A 35 -25.06 31.47 -13.76
CA SER A 35 -26.01 32.60 -13.82
C SER A 35 -26.20 33.28 -12.45
N GLY A 36 -25.85 34.57 -12.40
CA GLY A 36 -26.55 35.65 -11.70
C GLY A 36 -26.97 35.47 -10.24
N GLY A 37 -26.24 36.12 -9.33
CA GLY A 37 -26.70 36.38 -7.97
C GLY A 37 -25.60 37.01 -7.13
N THR A 38 -25.78 38.28 -6.76
CA THR A 38 -24.94 38.99 -5.79
C THR A 38 -25.07 38.33 -4.42
N ALA A 39 -24.19 37.37 -4.14
CA ALA A 39 -23.94 36.86 -2.80
C ALA A 39 -22.60 37.44 -2.33
N SER A 40 -22.63 38.11 -1.18
CA SER A 40 -21.41 38.54 -0.49
C SER A 40 -20.63 37.28 -0.08
N TYR A 41 -19.59 36.94 -0.84
CA TYR A 41 -18.65 35.89 -0.46
C TYR A 41 -17.67 36.48 0.54
N GLY A 42 -17.99 36.34 1.84
CA GLY A 42 -16.97 36.42 2.86
C GLY A 42 -15.98 35.28 2.61
N THR A 43 -14.87 35.59 1.94
CA THR A 43 -13.77 34.63 1.71
C THR A 43 -13.17 34.30 3.08
N ARG A 44 -13.71 33.28 3.75
CA ARG A 44 -13.01 32.62 4.84
C ARG A 44 -11.85 31.88 4.20
N THR A 45 -10.70 32.53 4.13
CA THR A 45 -9.44 31.88 3.78
C THR A 45 -9.11 30.90 4.90
N GLU A 46 -9.57 29.66 4.78
CA GLU A 46 -9.06 28.58 5.59
C GLU A 46 -7.61 28.36 5.19
N VAL A 47 -6.69 28.75 6.07
CA VAL A 47 -5.28 28.41 5.93
C VAL A 47 -5.19 26.91 6.18
N VAL A 48 -5.23 26.11 5.12
CA VAL A 48 -4.95 24.67 5.18
C VAL A 48 -3.46 24.50 5.46
N THR A 49 -3.09 24.31 6.71
CA THR A 49 -1.72 23.93 7.08
C THR A 49 -1.50 22.47 6.65
N MET A 50 -0.56 22.23 5.74
CA MET A 50 -0.15 20.86 5.41
C MET A 50 0.73 20.32 6.52
N GLU A 51 0.22 19.39 7.32
CA GLU A 51 1.02 18.67 8.29
C GLU A 51 1.73 17.48 7.61
N ALA A 52 3.06 17.48 7.64
CA ALA A 52 3.87 16.36 7.18
C ALA A 52 4.01 15.31 8.30
N LYS A 53 3.87 14.03 7.94
CA LYS A 53 4.16 12.90 8.84
C LYS A 53 5.38 12.15 8.31
N GLN A 54 6.30 11.81 9.21
CA GLN A 54 7.47 10.98 8.90
C GLN A 54 7.36 9.65 9.60
N TRP A 55 7.54 8.56 8.84
CA TRP A 55 7.63 7.19 9.33
C TRP A 55 9.00 6.60 8.99
N THR A 56 9.46 5.65 9.79
CA THR A 56 10.75 4.99 9.60
C THR A 56 10.57 3.48 9.61
N VAL A 57 11.13 2.82 8.60
CA VAL A 57 11.19 1.36 8.52
C VAL A 57 12.59 0.91 8.91
N GLN A 58 12.68 0.01 9.89
CA GLN A 58 13.92 -0.62 10.31
C GLN A 58 14.11 -1.92 9.52
N ILE A 59 15.23 -2.06 8.83
CA ILE A 59 15.52 -3.23 7.98
C ILE A 59 16.65 -4.03 8.62
N TYR A 60 16.42 -5.31 8.83
CA TYR A 60 17.40 -6.26 9.35
C TYR A 60 17.68 -7.31 8.29
N ILE A 61 18.96 -7.56 8.02
CA ILE A 61 19.41 -8.55 7.03
C ILE A 61 20.27 -9.59 7.74
N THR A 62 20.09 -10.85 7.37
CA THR A 62 20.90 -11.99 7.85
C THR A 62 21.20 -12.92 6.69
N GLU A 63 22.47 -13.27 6.52
CA GLU A 63 22.92 -14.20 5.48
C GLU A 63 23.24 -15.58 6.08
N ASP A 64 22.82 -16.64 5.40
CA ASP A 64 23.14 -18.04 5.71
C ASP A 64 23.46 -18.80 4.41
N GLY A 65 24.75 -18.97 4.13
CA GLY A 65 25.22 -19.66 2.93
C GLY A 65 24.83 -18.94 1.63
N ASP A 66 23.94 -19.56 0.85
CA ASP A 66 23.39 -18.99 -0.39
C ASP A 66 22.09 -18.22 -0.17
N ASP A 67 21.55 -18.20 1.06
CA ASP A 67 20.30 -17.54 1.41
C ASP A 67 20.55 -16.21 2.13
N THR A 68 19.86 -15.17 1.69
CA THR A 68 19.78 -13.86 2.35
C THR A 68 18.34 -13.66 2.84
N HIS A 69 18.18 -13.37 4.12
CA HIS A 69 16.89 -13.07 4.74
C HIS A 69 16.83 -11.60 5.13
N ALA A 70 15.68 -10.96 4.90
CA ALA A 70 15.44 -9.60 5.32
C ALA A 70 14.11 -9.47 6.10
N ARG A 71 14.09 -8.55 7.06
CA ARG A 71 12.91 -8.19 7.86
C ARG A 71 12.77 -6.66 7.89
N ALA A 72 11.63 -6.16 7.42
CA ALA A 72 11.29 -4.74 7.40
C ALA A 72 10.23 -4.44 8.47
N VAL A 73 10.56 -3.61 9.45
CA VAL A 73 9.72 -3.32 10.62
C VAL A 73 9.31 -1.85 10.61
N LEU A 74 8.02 -1.59 10.47
CA LEU A 74 7.42 -0.28 10.67
C LEU A 74 6.78 -0.23 12.05
N SER A 75 7.18 0.74 12.86
CA SER A 75 6.54 1.02 14.16
C SER A 75 5.79 2.35 14.08
N THR A 76 4.50 2.34 14.40
CA THR A 76 3.69 3.55 14.48
C THR A 76 3.69 4.09 15.91
N ARG A 77 3.20 5.33 16.08
CA ARG A 77 3.16 6.00 17.40
C ARG A 77 2.27 5.29 18.41
N ASP A 78 1.31 4.51 17.93
CA ASP A 78 0.30 3.83 18.75
C ASP A 78 0.78 2.43 19.20
N THR A 79 2.09 2.17 19.13
CA THR A 79 2.75 0.87 19.45
C THR A 79 2.43 -0.26 18.46
N SER A 80 1.60 0.00 17.45
CA SER A 80 1.34 -0.94 16.35
C SER A 80 2.62 -1.17 15.56
N THR A 81 3.02 -2.43 15.42
CA THR A 81 4.19 -2.82 14.65
C THR A 81 3.77 -3.71 13.50
N VAL A 82 4.09 -3.30 12.28
CA VAL A 82 3.87 -4.09 11.07
C VAL A 82 5.22 -4.57 10.57
N THR A 83 5.34 -5.86 10.33
CA THR A 83 6.60 -6.49 9.92
C THR A 83 6.41 -7.25 8.62
N GLY A 84 7.17 -6.87 7.59
CA GLY A 84 7.34 -7.63 6.36
C GLY A 84 8.61 -8.49 6.38
N ARG A 85 8.61 -9.59 5.64
CA ARG A 85 9.74 -10.53 5.54
C ARG A 85 10.03 -10.90 4.09
N GLY A 86 11.31 -11.06 3.76
CA GLY A 86 11.76 -11.43 2.43
C GLY A 86 12.95 -12.38 2.49
N VAL A 87 13.08 -13.23 1.46
CA VAL A 87 14.21 -14.14 1.31
C VAL A 87 14.68 -14.08 -0.14
N ALA A 88 15.99 -14.09 -0.34
CA ALA A 88 16.65 -14.27 -1.63
C ALA A 88 17.59 -15.47 -1.55
N ARG A 89 17.60 -16.29 -2.60
CA ARG A 89 18.52 -17.42 -2.74
C ARG A 89 19.39 -17.18 -3.95
N ARG A 90 20.71 -17.19 -3.76
CA ARG A 90 21.68 -17.18 -4.85
C ARG A 90 21.66 -18.53 -5.56
N ASN A 91 21.73 -18.51 -6.89
CA ASN A 91 21.98 -19.75 -7.64
C ASN A 91 23.44 -20.19 -7.38
N PRO A 92 23.72 -21.45 -7.03
CA PRO A 92 25.09 -21.92 -6.77
C PRO A 92 26.08 -21.71 -7.93
N ILE A 93 25.59 -21.56 -9.16
CA ILE A 93 26.42 -21.29 -10.36
C ILE A 93 26.76 -19.80 -10.49
N ASP A 94 25.99 -18.92 -9.85
CA ASP A 94 26.21 -17.48 -9.91
C ASP A 94 27.38 -17.07 -9.03
N ARG A 95 28.05 -15.99 -9.45
CA ARG A 95 29.12 -15.37 -8.66
C ARG A 95 28.59 -14.92 -7.29
N PRO A 96 29.33 -15.13 -6.18
CA PRO A 96 28.94 -14.67 -4.87
C PRO A 96 29.02 -13.14 -4.76
N ILE A 97 27.93 -12.45 -5.12
CA ILE A 97 27.75 -11.01 -4.89
C ILE A 97 26.68 -10.86 -3.80
N PRO A 98 27.08 -10.72 -2.52
CA PRO A 98 26.17 -10.57 -1.39
C PRO A 98 25.11 -9.48 -1.59
N GLU A 99 25.52 -8.34 -2.16
CA GLU A 99 24.69 -7.14 -2.28
C GLU A 99 23.42 -7.37 -3.12
N ILE A 100 23.47 -8.28 -4.11
CA ILE A 100 22.29 -8.65 -4.91
C ILE A 100 21.27 -9.42 -4.07
N GLY A 101 21.74 -10.31 -3.20
CA GLY A 101 20.90 -11.04 -2.26
C GLY A 101 20.22 -10.09 -1.27
N ASP A 102 20.98 -9.13 -0.74
CA ASP A 102 20.49 -8.09 0.17
C ASP A 102 19.39 -7.26 -0.47
N GLU A 103 19.66 -6.66 -1.64
CA GLU A 103 18.70 -5.82 -2.36
C GLU A 103 17.40 -6.58 -2.66
N LEU A 104 17.51 -7.83 -3.10
CA LEU A 104 16.36 -8.66 -3.45
C LEU A 104 15.57 -9.11 -2.22
N ALA A 105 16.25 -9.53 -1.15
CA ALA A 105 15.59 -9.90 0.10
C ALA A 105 14.88 -8.69 0.72
N VAL A 106 15.52 -7.52 0.72
CA VAL A 106 14.93 -6.27 1.21
C VAL A 106 13.73 -5.84 0.38
N SER A 107 13.83 -5.89 -0.96
CA SER A 107 12.70 -5.58 -1.85
C SER A 107 11.48 -6.44 -1.53
N ARG A 108 11.67 -7.76 -1.36
CA ARG A 108 10.61 -8.70 -0.99
C ARG A 108 10.05 -8.43 0.41
N ALA A 109 10.89 -8.05 1.37
CA ALA A 109 10.44 -7.68 2.70
C ALA A 109 9.58 -6.40 2.70
N LEU A 110 9.91 -5.43 1.85
CA LEU A 110 9.13 -4.21 1.67
C LEU A 110 7.82 -4.46 0.91
N GLU A 111 7.79 -5.40 -0.03
CA GLU A 111 6.57 -5.85 -0.70
C GLU A 111 5.59 -6.50 0.29
N ASP A 112 6.07 -7.44 1.12
CA ASP A 112 5.27 -8.05 2.19
C ASP A 112 4.77 -7.00 3.20
N LEU A 113 5.62 -6.03 3.56
CA LEU A 113 5.23 -4.92 4.44
C LEU A 113 4.11 -4.06 3.82
N ALA A 114 4.19 -3.77 2.52
CA ALA A 114 3.18 -2.98 1.81
C ALA A 114 1.82 -3.70 1.79
N ILE A 115 1.81 -5.01 1.52
CA ILE A 115 0.59 -5.84 1.54
C ILE A 115 -0.04 -5.79 2.94
N ARG A 116 0.74 -6.01 4.00
CA ARG A 116 0.22 -5.99 5.38
C ARG A 116 -0.32 -4.62 5.78
N LEU A 117 0.31 -3.54 5.34
CA LEU A 117 -0.19 -2.19 5.61
C LEU A 117 -1.51 -1.91 4.89
N HIS A 118 -1.69 -2.48 3.71
CA HIS A 118 -2.95 -2.42 3.01
C HIS A 118 -4.05 -3.17 3.78
N ASP A 119 -3.73 -4.35 4.33
CA ASP A 119 -4.68 -5.11 5.14
C ASP A 119 -5.08 -4.35 6.41
N VAL A 120 -4.11 -3.79 7.15
CA VAL A 120 -4.38 -2.95 8.34
C VAL A 120 -5.30 -1.77 7.98
N ALA A 121 -5.00 -1.05 6.90
CA ALA A 121 -5.85 0.06 6.47
C ALA A 121 -7.25 -0.39 6.03
N SER A 122 -7.37 -1.58 5.45
CA SER A 122 -8.66 -2.14 5.03
C SER A 122 -9.50 -2.51 6.25
N ASP A 123 -8.90 -3.12 7.27
CA ASP A 123 -9.54 -3.45 8.54
C ASP A 123 -10.02 -2.19 9.25
N ASP A 124 -9.18 -1.14 9.33
CA ASP A 124 -9.55 0.16 9.91
C ASP A 124 -10.78 0.76 9.21
N ILE A 125 -10.83 0.73 7.88
CA ILE A 125 -11.98 1.26 7.11
C ILE A 125 -13.26 0.51 7.44
N VAL A 126 -13.21 -0.82 7.57
CA VAL A 126 -14.37 -1.64 7.90
C VAL A 126 -14.86 -1.35 9.32
N GLU A 127 -13.94 -1.21 10.28
CA GLU A 127 -14.27 -0.88 11.67
C GLU A 127 -14.95 0.50 11.78
N LEU A 128 -14.42 1.50 11.07
CA LEU A 128 -14.95 2.88 11.09
C LEU A 128 -16.26 3.05 10.30
N ALA A 129 -16.51 2.24 9.27
CA ALA A 129 -17.71 2.38 8.44
C ALA A 129 -19.00 1.87 9.11
N GLY A 130 -18.90 0.97 10.10
CA GLY A 130 -20.06 0.32 10.72
C GLY A 130 -20.88 -0.57 9.75
N PRO A 131 -21.83 -1.40 10.25
CA PRO A 131 -22.70 -2.18 9.36
C PRO A 131 -23.59 -1.25 8.53
N ALA A 132 -23.72 -1.55 7.23
CA ALA A 132 -24.58 -0.80 6.33
C ALA A 132 -26.02 -0.76 6.88
N PRO A 133 -26.71 0.40 6.86
CA PRO A 133 -28.10 0.47 7.27
C PRO A 133 -28.94 -0.45 6.37
N ALA A 134 -29.84 -1.20 7.01
CA ALA A 134 -30.72 -2.20 6.40
C ALA A 134 -31.73 -1.60 5.40
#